data_AF-A0A955XMW7-F1
#
_entry.id   AF-A0A955XMW7-F1
#
_cell.length_a   1.000
_cell.length_b   1.000
_cell.length_c   1.000
_cell.angle_alpha   90.00
_cell.angle_beta   90.00
_cell.angle_gamma   90.00
#
_symmetry.space_group_name_H-M   'P 1'
#
loop_
_entity.id
_entity.type
_entity.pdbx_description
1 polymer ?
#
loop_
_entity_poly.entity_id
_entity_poly.type
_entity_poly.pdbx_seq_one_letter_code
_entity_poly.pdbx_strand_id
1 'polypeptide(L)'
;MSRLLVDTGCVYAMAWGLDCSLWDDSIDRANIERFKDREIPDAQFVMTTWHERESIEEVLWFAKVCAAASYSNEPLNDLLVLDFSQQDRAAFIEAAYEQAE
;
A
#
# COMPACT_ATOMS: atom_id res chain seq x y z
N MET A 1 -4.41 -12.08 3.99
CA MET A 1 -3.34 -11.19 3.51
C MET A 1 -3.20 -9.97 4.43
N SER A 2 -4.28 -9.23 4.68
CA SER A 2 -4.28 -7.98 5.46
C SER A 2 -3.63 -8.08 6.83
N ARG A 3 -3.99 -9.09 7.65
CA ARG A 3 -3.33 -9.33 8.95
C ARG A 3 -1.83 -9.59 8.81
N LEU A 4 -1.42 -10.34 7.78
CA LEU A 4 -0.01 -10.62 7.55
C LEU A 4 0.75 -9.32 7.25
N LEU A 5 0.23 -8.46 6.36
CA LEU A 5 0.85 -7.16 6.05
C LEU A 5 1.06 -6.32 7.31
N VAL A 6 0.01 -6.18 8.13
CA VAL A 6 0.07 -5.46 9.41
C VAL A 6 1.10 -6.10 10.35
N ASP A 7 1.06 -7.42 10.50
CA ASP A 7 1.94 -8.15 11.43
C ASP A 7 3.42 -8.13 11.01
N THR A 8 3.70 -8.01 9.70
CA THR A 8 5.05 -7.91 9.15
C THR A 8 5.61 -6.48 9.17
N GLY A 9 4.86 -5.50 9.67
CA GLY A 9 5.33 -4.12 9.80
C GLY A 9 5.13 -3.25 8.56
N CYS A 10 4.19 -3.60 7.68
CA CYS A 10 3.71 -2.65 6.66
C CYS A 10 3.14 -1.41 7.37
N VAL A 11 3.50 -0.21 6.90
CA VAL A 11 3.06 1.08 7.44
C VAL A 11 2.38 1.97 6.39
N TYR A 12 2.35 1.50 5.14
CA TYR A 12 1.61 2.11 4.05
C TYR A 12 1.14 1.00 3.11
N ALA A 13 -0.16 0.95 2.82
CA ALA A 13 -0.71 0.09 1.77
C ALA A 13 -1.49 0.92 0.73
N MET A 14 -1.28 0.62 -0.55
CA MET A 14 -2.02 1.21 -1.66
C MET A 14 -2.82 0.10 -2.35
N ALA A 15 -4.12 0.31 -2.52
CA ALA A 15 -4.99 -0.58 -3.26
C ALA A 15 -5.27 0.02 -4.65
N TRP A 16 -5.22 -0.78 -5.70
CA TRP A 16 -5.42 -0.32 -7.08
C TRP A 16 -6.30 -1.29 -7.87
N GLY A 17 -7.12 -0.72 -8.76
CA GLY A 17 -7.99 -1.47 -9.67
C GLY A 17 -9.45 -1.57 -9.20
N LEU A 18 -10.20 -2.46 -9.85
CA LEU A 18 -11.65 -2.60 -9.62
C LEU A 18 -11.96 -3.00 -8.17
N ASP A 19 -12.90 -2.28 -7.55
CA ASP A 19 -13.31 -2.50 -6.16
C ASP A 19 -12.12 -2.57 -5.18
N CYS A 20 -11.03 -1.85 -5.48
CA CYS A 20 -9.82 -1.91 -4.68
C CYS A 20 -10.03 -1.36 -3.26
N SER A 21 -11.05 -0.51 -3.05
CA SER A 21 -11.46 -0.01 -1.73
C SER A 21 -11.71 -1.11 -0.69
N LEU A 22 -12.07 -2.32 -1.14
CA LEU A 22 -12.28 -3.48 -0.28
C LEU A 22 -10.96 -3.94 0.39
N TRP A 23 -9.81 -3.66 -0.22
CA TRP A 23 -8.51 -4.07 0.30
C TRP A 23 -8.01 -3.12 1.40
N ASP A 24 -8.08 -1.81 1.22
CA ASP A 24 -7.78 -0.84 2.28
C ASP A 24 -8.73 -0.99 3.46
N ASP A 25 -10.04 -1.10 3.25
CA ASP A 25 -11.02 -1.39 4.32
C ASP A 25 -10.61 -2.64 5.12
N SER A 26 -10.15 -3.68 4.42
CA SER A 26 -9.70 -4.92 5.07
C SER A 26 -8.38 -4.74 5.84
N ILE A 27 -7.49 -3.87 5.41
CA ILE A 27 -6.21 -3.58 6.07
C ILE A 27 -6.43 -2.69 7.28
N ASP A 28 -7.24 -1.64 7.16
CA ASP A 28 -7.65 -0.76 8.26
C ASP A 28 -8.26 -1.58 9.40
N ARG A 29 -9.21 -2.47 9.07
CA ARG A 29 -9.81 -3.37 10.05
C ARG A 29 -8.77 -4.28 10.71
N ALA A 30 -7.83 -4.83 9.96
CA ALA A 30 -6.77 -5.67 10.51
C ALA A 30 -5.83 -4.87 11.44
N ASN A 31 -5.54 -3.61 11.11
CA ASN A 31 -4.72 -2.72 11.95
C ASN A 31 -5.46 -2.40 13.26
N ILE A 32 -6.74 -2.04 13.21
CA ILE A 32 -7.58 -1.82 14.41
C ILE A 32 -7.67 -3.10 15.27
N GLU A 33 -7.95 -4.25 14.65
CA GLU A 33 -8.07 -5.55 15.35
C GLU A 33 -6.79 -5.92 16.09
N ARG A 34 -5.60 -5.64 15.51
CA ARG A 34 -4.30 -5.90 16.14
C ARG A 34 -4.14 -5.16 17.47
N PHE A 35 -4.63 -3.92 17.56
CA PHE A 35 -4.52 -3.11 18.77
C PHE A 35 -5.68 -3.29 19.75
N LYS A 36 -6.70 -4.08 19.39
CA LYS A 36 -7.89 -4.36 20.21
C LYS A 36 -8.61 -3.07 20.63
N ASP A 37 -8.88 -2.21 19.65
CA ASP A 37 -9.55 -0.91 19.82
C ASP A 37 -8.81 0.09 20.74
N ARG A 38 -7.53 -0.17 21.03
CA ARG A 38 -6.63 0.82 21.64
C ARG A 38 -6.06 1.74 20.57
N GLU A 39 -5.55 2.88 21.00
CA GLU A 39 -4.80 3.80 20.15
C GLU A 39 -3.66 3.07 19.43
N ILE A 40 -3.60 3.25 18.11
CA ILE A 40 -2.56 2.69 17.25
C ILE A 40 -1.37 3.64 17.33
N PRO A 41 -0.17 3.19 17.75
CA PRO A 41 1.00 4.04 17.73
C PRO A 41 1.29 4.52 16.31
N ASP A 42 1.64 5.79 16.13
CA ASP A 42 1.93 6.41 14.82
C ASP A 42 2.89 5.57 13.95
N ALA A 43 3.95 5.03 14.55
CA ALA A 43 4.94 4.19 13.86
C ALA A 43 4.42 2.80 13.43
N GLN A 44 3.23 2.40 13.87
CA GLN A 44 2.55 1.16 13.52
C GLN A 44 1.19 1.41 12.84
N PHE A 45 0.85 2.67 12.58
CA PHE A 45 -0.32 3.05 11.82
C PHE A 45 -0.07 2.70 10.35
N VAL A 46 -0.96 1.91 9.77
CA VAL A 46 -0.90 1.60 8.34
C VAL A 46 -1.72 2.64 7.61
N MET A 47 -1.05 3.57 6.92
CA MET A 47 -1.76 4.50 6.06
C MET A 47 -2.25 3.77 4.82
N THR A 48 -3.53 3.91 4.50
CA THR A 48 -4.15 3.25 3.35
C THR A 48 -4.63 4.28 2.34
N THR A 49 -4.47 3.97 1.05
CA THR A 49 -5.08 4.72 -0.06
C THR A 49 -5.61 3.76 -1.11
N TRP A 50 -6.66 4.16 -1.82
CA TRP A 50 -7.28 3.40 -2.90
C TRP A 50 -7.26 4.21 -4.19
N HIS A 51 -6.98 3.53 -5.30
CA HIS A 51 -6.75 4.11 -6.61
C HIS A 51 -7.53 3.31 -7.65
N GLU A 52 -8.84 3.49 -7.68
CA GLU A 52 -9.73 2.70 -8.55
C GLU A 52 -9.69 3.14 -10.01
N ARG A 53 -9.38 4.43 -10.26
CA ARG A 53 -9.56 5.07 -11.57
C ARG A 53 -8.25 5.49 -12.23
N GLU A 54 -7.18 5.52 -11.45
CA GLU A 54 -5.83 5.83 -11.86
C GLU A 54 -5.28 4.68 -12.70
N SER A 55 -4.43 5.04 -13.66
CA SER A 55 -3.55 4.09 -14.33
C SER A 55 -2.52 3.52 -13.36
N ILE A 56 -1.93 2.37 -13.72
CA ILE A 56 -0.89 1.76 -12.89
C ILE A 56 0.36 2.64 -12.83
N GLU A 57 0.67 3.37 -13.90
CA GLU A 57 1.74 4.35 -13.94
C GLU A 57 1.52 5.50 -12.95
N GLU A 58 0.29 6.04 -12.87
CA GLU A 58 -0.07 7.07 -11.89
C GLU A 58 0.05 6.56 -10.44
N VAL A 59 -0.35 5.30 -10.17
CA VAL A 59 -0.18 4.70 -8.84
C VAL A 59 1.28 4.47 -8.48
N LEU A 60 2.09 4.02 -9.43
CA LEU A 60 3.53 3.82 -9.20
C LEU A 60 4.26 5.16 -9.00
N TRP A 61 3.83 6.21 -9.69
CA TRP A 61 4.27 7.57 -9.41
C TRP A 61 3.86 8.01 -8.01
N PHE A 62 2.60 7.81 -7.64
CA PHE A 62 2.10 8.13 -6.30
C PHE A 62 2.89 7.38 -5.22
N ALA A 63 3.19 6.10 -5.44
CA ALA A 63 4.01 5.28 -4.55
C ALA A 63 5.38 5.92 -4.29
N LYS A 64 6.02 6.44 -5.34
CA LYS A 64 7.38 6.98 -5.30
C LYS A 64 7.44 8.41 -4.75
N VAL A 65 6.43 9.23 -5.05
CA VAL A 65 6.45 10.68 -4.81
C VAL A 65 5.55 11.08 -3.64
N CYS A 66 4.32 10.58 -3.59
CA CYS A 66 3.32 10.96 -2.58
C CYS A 66 3.35 10.05 -1.35
N ALA A 67 3.63 8.76 -1.53
CA ALA A 67 3.69 7.75 -0.47
C ALA A 67 5.13 7.44 -0.03
N ALA A 68 6.02 8.44 -0.05
CA ALA A 68 7.44 8.27 0.28
C ALA A 68 7.73 8.19 1.80
N ALA A 69 6.74 8.45 2.66
CA ALA A 69 6.90 8.43 4.11
C ALA A 69 5.67 7.82 4.82
N SER A 70 5.92 7.19 5.96
CA SER A 70 4.90 6.68 6.88
C SER A 70 4.16 7.81 7.62
N TYR A 71 3.12 7.45 8.36
CA TYR A 71 2.38 8.40 9.22
C TYR A 71 3.28 9.10 10.25
N SER A 72 4.32 8.41 10.77
CA SER A 72 5.29 9.00 11.69
C SER A 72 6.47 9.72 11.00
N ASN A 73 6.35 10.04 9.71
CA ASN A 73 7.38 10.67 8.87
C ASN A 73 8.68 9.86 8.67
N GLU A 74 8.64 8.54 8.91
CA GLU A 74 9.77 7.66 8.56
C GLU A 74 9.79 7.39 7.05
N PRO A 75 10.96 7.43 6.38
CA PRO A 75 11.07 7.19 4.95
C PRO A 75 10.75 5.73 4.58
N LEU A 76 10.02 5.54 3.49
CA LEU A 76 9.67 4.22 2.95
C LEU A 76 10.63 3.85 1.83
N ASN A 77 11.51 2.90 2.09
CA ASN A 77 12.58 2.49 1.15
C ASN A 77 12.26 1.20 0.40
N ASP A 78 11.31 0.41 0.90
CA ASP A 78 10.94 -0.89 0.37
C ASP A 78 9.51 -0.85 -0.19
N LEU A 79 9.33 -1.33 -1.41
CA LEU A 79 8.02 -1.48 -2.06
C LEU A 79 7.79 -2.95 -2.41
N LEU A 80 6.69 -3.52 -1.90
CA LEU A 80 6.21 -4.84 -2.30
C LEU A 80 4.98 -4.66 -3.20
N VAL A 81 5.06 -5.15 -4.44
CA VAL A 81 3.91 -5.15 -5.35
C VAL A 81 3.27 -6.54 -5.38
N LEU A 82 1.97 -6.59 -5.08
CA LEU A 82 1.15 -7.80 -5.18
C LEU A 82 0.20 -7.66 -6.39
N ASP A 83 0.61 -8.19 -7.54
CA ASP A 83 -0.24 -8.24 -8.73
C ASP A 83 -1.07 -9.53 -8.74
N PHE A 84 -2.40 -9.39 -8.68
CA PHE A 84 -3.34 -10.51 -8.74
C PHE A 84 -3.83 -10.82 -10.16
N SER A 85 -3.27 -10.17 -11.18
CA SER A 85 -3.57 -10.48 -12.57
C SER A 85 -3.03 -11.87 -12.98
N GLN A 86 -3.64 -12.47 -14.00
CA GLN A 86 -3.18 -13.74 -14.57
C GLN A 86 -1.99 -13.58 -15.52
N GLN A 87 -1.61 -12.34 -15.83
CA GLN A 87 -0.49 -12.03 -16.71
C GLN A 87 0.71 -11.68 -15.84
N ASP A 88 1.87 -12.24 -16.17
CA ASP A 88 3.10 -11.77 -15.53
C ASP A 88 3.44 -10.37 -16.06
N ARG A 89 3.32 -9.37 -15.18
CA ARG A 89 3.57 -7.96 -15.48
C ARG A 89 4.75 -7.40 -14.68
N ALA A 90 5.54 -8.23 -14.00
CA ALA A 90 6.61 -7.77 -13.11
C ALA A 90 7.58 -6.82 -13.83
N ALA A 91 8.09 -7.20 -15.01
CA ALA A 91 9.01 -6.38 -15.79
C ALA A 91 8.42 -5.03 -16.22
N PHE A 92 7.11 -4.99 -16.52
CA PHE A 92 6.43 -3.74 -16.88
C PHE A 92 6.28 -2.82 -15.65
N ILE A 93 5.88 -3.38 -14.50
CA ILE A 93 5.72 -2.64 -13.24
C ILE A 93 7.07 -2.07 -12.78
N GLU A 94 8.13 -2.86 -12.83
CA GLU A 94 9.49 -2.43 -12.49
C GLU A 94 9.93 -1.25 -13.38
N ALA A 95 9.79 -1.40 -14.69
CA ALA A 95 10.15 -0.34 -15.63
C ALA A 95 9.32 0.95 -15.43
N ALA A 96 8.02 0.82 -15.16
CA ALA A 96 7.15 1.96 -14.90
C ALA A 96 7.51 2.68 -13.59
N TYR A 97 7.85 1.93 -12.54
CA TYR A 97 8.29 2.51 -11.26
C TYR A 97 9.65 3.22 -11.38
N GLU A 98 10.58 2.66 -12.16
CA GLU A 98 11.87 3.31 -12.43
C GLU A 98 11.68 4.65 -13.16
N GLN A 99 10.75 4.72 -14.11
CA GLN A 99 10.45 5.91 -14.93
C GLN A 99 9.55 6.94 -14.26
N ALA A 100 8.94 6.63 -13.12
CA ALA A 100 8.15 7.61 -12.38
C ALA A 100 9.05 8.76 -11.86
N GLU A 101 8.72 10.00 -12.22
CA GLU A 101 9.45 11.24 -11.84
C GLU A 101 8.56 12.23 -11.07
#